data_AF-A0A103E148-F1
#
_entry.id   AF-A0A103E148-F1
#
_cell.length_a   1.000
_cell.length_b   1.000
_cell.length_c   1.000
_cell.angle_alpha   90.00
_cell.angle_beta   90.00
_cell.angle_gamma   90.00
#
_symmetry.space_group_name_H-M   'P 1'
#
loop_
_entity.id
_entity.type
_entity.pdbx_description
1 polymer ?
#
loop_
_entity_poly.entity_id
_entity_poly.type
_entity_poly.pdbx_seq_one_letter_code
_entity_poly.pdbx_strand_id
1 'polypeptide(L)'
;MSTALSSASGREPAIESPFVDSLGVQLVFAKDGASEIALPLADQHMNTWSIAHGGVTMTLADVALAMAARSLTDDGVGVVTVEMKVNFMQPGRGELRAYGRVLHRSTTMAYCEGEVRDSTGNFVAKALGTFKYMRRLAVGRDIARMRTRTDPGAQPGPSDA
;
A
#
# COMPACT_ATOMS: atom_id res chain seq x y z
N MET A 1 30.77 34.82 -3.77
CA MET A 1 29.31 35.05 -3.79
C MET A 1 28.65 33.91 -4.56
N SER A 2 28.24 32.84 -3.86
CA SER A 2 27.48 31.74 -4.44
C SER A 2 26.19 31.61 -3.63
N THR A 3 25.09 31.99 -4.26
CA THR A 3 23.75 32.03 -3.68
C THR A 3 23.16 30.63 -3.79
N ALA A 4 23.24 29.84 -2.72
CA ALA A 4 22.54 28.57 -2.65
C ALA A 4 21.04 28.85 -2.50
N LEU A 5 20.26 28.36 -3.47
CA LEU A 5 18.81 28.42 -3.48
C LEU A 5 18.26 27.75 -2.22
N SER A 6 17.45 28.51 -1.48
CA SER A 6 16.60 28.03 -0.40
C SER A 6 15.65 26.97 -0.95
N SER A 7 15.84 25.70 -0.55
CA SER A 7 14.86 24.66 -0.82
C SER A 7 13.60 24.96 0.01
N ALA A 8 12.49 25.20 -0.69
CA ALA A 8 11.18 25.25 -0.06
C ALA A 8 10.95 23.91 0.66
N SER A 9 10.58 23.99 1.94
CA SER A 9 10.22 22.84 2.77
C SER A 9 8.91 22.21 2.27
N GLY A 10 8.98 21.50 1.16
CA GLY A 10 7.92 20.61 0.72
C GLY A 10 7.97 19.35 1.57
N ARG A 11 6.92 19.08 2.35
CA ARG A 11 6.76 17.81 3.04
C ARG A 11 6.85 16.70 1.99
N GLU A 12 7.82 15.80 2.11
CA GLU A 12 7.91 14.64 1.22
C GLU A 12 6.57 13.90 1.24
N PRO A 13 6.08 13.43 0.08
CA PRO A 13 4.84 12.67 0.03
C PRO A 13 5.02 11.41 0.89
N ALA A 14 4.27 11.32 1.99
CA ALA A 14 4.43 10.27 2.99
C ALA A 14 3.22 9.33 3.01
N ILE A 15 3.50 8.04 3.11
CA ILE A 15 2.48 7.02 3.41
C ILE A 15 2.35 6.98 4.93
N GLU A 16 1.30 7.58 5.50
CA GLU A 16 1.07 7.52 6.95
C GLU A 16 0.53 6.13 7.36
N SER A 17 1.40 5.13 7.54
CA SER A 17 1.02 3.79 7.98
C SER A 17 2.18 3.06 8.68
N PRO A 18 2.09 2.80 10.01
CA PRO A 18 3.16 2.15 10.75
C PRO A 18 3.60 0.80 10.19
N PHE A 19 2.67 0.03 9.61
CA PHE A 19 3.00 -1.24 8.97
C PHE A 19 3.82 -1.02 7.69
N VAL A 20 3.41 -0.08 6.84
CA VAL A 20 4.12 0.22 5.58
C VAL A 20 5.49 0.84 5.86
N ASP A 21 5.57 1.71 6.88
CA ASP A 21 6.82 2.29 7.37
C ASP A 21 7.79 1.21 7.85
N SER A 22 7.28 0.20 8.58
CA SER A 22 8.11 -0.92 9.09
C SER A 22 8.71 -1.79 7.99
N LEU A 23 8.09 -1.81 6.80
CA LEU A 23 8.63 -2.50 5.62
C LEU A 23 9.67 -1.64 4.88
N GLY A 24 9.76 -0.33 5.14
CA GLY A 24 10.68 0.56 4.42
C GLY A 24 10.21 0.93 3.01
N VAL A 25 8.90 0.91 2.77
CA VAL A 25 8.31 1.31 1.48
C VAL A 25 8.43 2.81 1.27
N GLN A 26 8.79 3.20 0.06
CA GLN A 26 8.99 4.59 -0.34
C GLN A 26 7.92 4.99 -1.35
N LEU A 27 7.27 6.14 -1.11
CA LEU A 27 6.38 6.74 -2.11
C LEU A 27 7.22 7.52 -3.12
N VAL A 28 7.21 7.09 -4.38
CA VAL A 28 7.91 7.78 -5.47
C VAL A 28 7.05 8.94 -5.97
N PHE A 29 5.80 8.66 -6.32
CA PHE A 29 4.80 9.69 -6.61
C PHE A 29 3.37 9.16 -6.44
N ALA A 30 2.42 10.08 -6.27
CA ALA A 30 0.99 9.81 -6.40
C ALA A 30 0.28 11.07 -6.90
N LYS A 31 -0.29 11.02 -8.11
CA LYS A 31 -0.91 12.18 -8.75
C LYS A 31 -1.86 11.74 -9.86
N ASP A 32 -2.93 12.49 -10.06
CA ASP A 32 -3.81 12.40 -11.24
C ASP A 32 -4.33 10.97 -11.51
N GLY A 33 -4.60 10.19 -10.45
CA GLY A 33 -5.11 8.83 -10.55
C GLY A 33 -4.03 7.78 -10.82
N ALA A 34 -2.75 8.13 -10.66
CA ALA A 34 -1.63 7.22 -10.82
C ALA A 34 -0.68 7.30 -9.61
N SER A 35 0.09 6.25 -9.39
CA SER A 35 1.09 6.20 -8.34
C SER A 35 2.24 5.25 -8.68
N GLU A 36 3.35 5.47 -7.98
CA GLU A 36 4.47 4.55 -7.94
C GLU A 36 5.04 4.53 -6.53
N ILE A 37 5.34 3.32 -6.04
CA ILE A 37 6.06 3.08 -4.80
C ILE A 37 7.22 2.12 -5.05
N ALA A 38 8.24 2.21 -4.21
CA ALA A 38 9.43 1.37 -4.29
C ALA A 38 9.72 0.70 -2.95
N LEU A 39 10.30 -0.51 -3.01
CA LEU A 39 10.81 -1.23 -1.86
C LEU A 39 12.11 -1.95 -2.23
N PRO A 40 13.26 -1.47 -1.74
CA PRO A 40 14.47 -2.27 -1.70
C PRO A 40 14.25 -3.50 -0.80
N LEU A 41 14.28 -4.71 -1.36
CA LEU A 41 14.06 -5.91 -0.55
C LEU A 41 15.23 -6.14 0.42
N ALA A 42 14.90 -6.59 1.62
CA ALA A 42 15.83 -7.00 2.68
C ALA A 42 15.44 -8.41 3.15
N ASP A 43 16.28 -9.07 3.93
CA ASP A 43 16.07 -10.47 4.35
C ASP A 43 14.71 -10.71 5.01
N GLN A 44 14.22 -9.74 5.79
CA GLN A 44 12.91 -9.78 6.44
C GLN A 44 11.72 -9.79 5.45
N HIS A 45 11.93 -9.41 4.20
CA HIS A 45 10.91 -9.38 3.15
C HIS A 45 10.82 -10.71 2.38
N MET A 46 11.70 -11.67 2.67
CA MET A 46 11.81 -12.90 1.90
C MET A 46 10.87 -14.00 2.40
N ASN A 47 10.52 -14.93 1.50
CA ASN A 47 9.92 -16.21 1.87
C ASN A 47 10.99 -17.31 2.03
N THR A 48 10.54 -18.55 2.26
CA THR A 48 11.41 -19.73 2.41
C THR A 48 12.26 -20.07 1.18
N TRP A 49 11.99 -19.44 0.03
CA TRP A 49 12.76 -19.58 -1.21
C TRP A 49 13.72 -18.41 -1.46
N SER A 50 13.93 -17.52 -0.47
CA SER A 50 14.82 -16.36 -0.59
C SER A 50 14.45 -15.41 -1.74
N ILE A 51 13.15 -15.28 -2.01
CA ILE A 51 12.54 -14.31 -2.93
C ILE A 51 11.49 -13.51 -2.16
N ALA A 52 11.00 -12.40 -2.73
CA ALA A 52 9.97 -11.59 -2.10
C ALA A 52 8.78 -12.44 -1.61
N HIS A 53 8.39 -12.27 -0.34
CA HIS A 53 7.22 -12.91 0.21
C HIS A 53 5.96 -12.45 -0.52
N GLY A 54 5.04 -13.37 -0.82
CA GLY A 54 3.81 -13.04 -1.56
C GLY A 54 3.00 -11.95 -0.87
N GLY A 55 2.96 -11.97 0.47
CA GLY A 55 2.36 -10.90 1.29
C GLY A 55 3.01 -9.53 1.08
N VAL A 56 4.35 -9.43 0.98
CA VAL A 56 5.04 -8.17 0.71
C VAL A 56 4.66 -7.63 -0.66
N THR A 57 4.68 -8.48 -1.69
CA THR A 57 4.27 -8.11 -3.04
C THR A 57 2.79 -7.66 -3.09
N MET A 58 1.89 -8.33 -2.37
CA MET A 58 0.49 -7.90 -2.26
C MET A 58 0.36 -6.57 -1.53
N THR A 59 1.11 -6.35 -0.44
CA THR A 59 1.13 -5.06 0.26
C THR A 59 1.59 -3.93 -0.67
N LEU A 60 2.63 -4.14 -1.47
CA LEU A 60 3.08 -3.13 -2.42
C LEU A 60 2.01 -2.82 -3.47
N ALA A 61 1.36 -3.85 -4.01
CA ALA A 61 0.26 -3.66 -4.94
C ALA A 61 -0.88 -2.85 -4.28
N ASP A 62 -1.35 -3.26 -3.10
CA ASP A 62 -2.42 -2.58 -2.36
C ASP A 62 -2.10 -1.10 -2.13
N VAL A 63 -0.91 -0.81 -1.61
CA VAL A 63 -0.47 0.57 -1.33
C VAL A 63 -0.40 1.38 -2.61
N ALA A 64 0.13 0.83 -3.71
CA ALA A 64 0.17 1.55 -4.99
C ALA A 64 -1.25 1.89 -5.46
N LEU A 65 -2.16 0.91 -5.51
CA LEU A 65 -3.55 1.14 -5.91
C LEU A 65 -4.26 2.16 -5.01
N ALA A 66 -4.08 2.04 -3.70
CA ALA A 66 -4.66 2.96 -2.72
C ALA A 66 -4.13 4.39 -2.90
N MET A 67 -2.83 4.56 -3.15
CA MET A 67 -2.23 5.87 -3.41
C MET A 67 -2.72 6.48 -4.73
N ALA A 68 -2.91 5.67 -5.77
CA ALA A 68 -3.52 6.13 -7.02
C ALA A 68 -4.95 6.63 -6.79
N ALA A 69 -5.78 5.89 -6.04
CA ALA A 69 -7.13 6.31 -5.69
C ALA A 69 -7.16 7.60 -4.84
N ARG A 70 -6.31 7.67 -3.80
CA ARG A 70 -6.21 8.86 -2.93
C ARG A 70 -5.76 10.11 -3.67
N SER A 71 -4.97 9.97 -4.74
CA SER A 71 -4.51 11.12 -5.54
C SER A 71 -5.64 11.86 -6.27
N LEU A 72 -6.87 11.31 -6.29
CA LEU A 72 -8.07 11.92 -6.88
C LEU A 72 -9.02 12.52 -5.84
N THR A 73 -8.58 12.66 -4.58
CA THR A 73 -9.41 13.18 -3.48
C THR A 73 -8.72 14.33 -2.76
N ASP A 74 -9.54 15.21 -2.19
CA ASP A 74 -9.07 16.28 -1.30
C ASP A 74 -8.52 15.74 0.02
N ASP A 75 -7.79 16.58 0.74
CA ASP A 75 -7.26 16.27 2.06
C ASP A 75 -8.35 15.79 3.04
N GLY A 76 -8.02 14.79 3.85
CA GLY A 76 -8.91 14.23 4.87
C GLY A 76 -9.84 13.12 4.39
N VAL A 77 -9.81 12.77 3.10
CA VAL A 77 -10.41 11.54 2.57
C VAL A 77 -9.37 10.43 2.54
N GLY A 78 -9.66 9.34 3.26
CA GLY A 78 -8.91 8.09 3.18
C GLY A 78 -9.55 7.12 2.20
N VAL A 79 -8.83 6.04 1.91
CA VAL A 79 -9.37 4.88 1.20
C VAL A 79 -9.20 3.65 2.06
N VAL A 80 -10.13 2.70 1.91
CA VAL A 80 -9.99 1.35 2.45
C VAL A 80 -10.20 0.35 1.34
N THR A 81 -9.35 -0.68 1.32
CA THR A 81 -9.47 -1.78 0.37
C THR A 81 -10.74 -2.56 0.67
N VAL A 82 -11.60 -2.72 -0.33
CA VAL A 82 -12.82 -3.55 -0.27
C VAL A 82 -12.47 -4.96 -0.71
N GLU A 83 -11.75 -5.08 -1.83
CA GLU A 83 -11.18 -6.32 -2.33
C GLU A 83 -9.93 -6.02 -3.16
N MET A 84 -9.07 -7.02 -3.29
CA MET A 84 -7.97 -7.00 -4.24
C MET A 84 -7.69 -8.43 -4.72
N LYS A 85 -7.41 -8.56 -6.02
CA LYS A 85 -6.90 -9.77 -6.64
C LYS A 85 -5.49 -9.53 -7.17
N VAL A 86 -4.53 -10.37 -6.77
CA VAL A 86 -3.17 -10.37 -7.30
C VAL A 86 -2.89 -11.68 -8.02
N ASN A 87 -2.32 -11.59 -9.23
CA ASN A 87 -1.70 -12.73 -9.93
C ASN A 87 -0.19 -12.59 -9.81
N PHE A 88 0.51 -13.67 -9.50
CA PHE A 88 1.97 -13.73 -9.47
C PHE A 88 2.47 -14.38 -10.76
N MET A 89 3.35 -13.69 -11.48
CA MET A 89 3.88 -14.12 -12.77
C MET A 89 5.32 -14.57 -12.66
N GLN A 90 6.13 -13.84 -11.89
CA GLN A 90 7.55 -14.10 -11.71
C GLN A 90 7.99 -13.82 -10.27
N PRO A 91 9.08 -14.45 -9.77
CA PRO A 91 9.60 -14.16 -8.44
C PRO A 91 10.16 -12.74 -8.36
N GLY A 92 9.79 -11.98 -7.32
CA GLY A 92 10.36 -10.65 -7.05
C GLY A 92 11.75 -10.72 -6.40
N ARG A 93 12.69 -9.93 -6.90
CA ARG A 93 14.09 -9.84 -6.43
C ARG A 93 14.60 -8.40 -6.48
N GLY A 94 15.62 -8.10 -5.68
CA GLY A 94 16.23 -6.76 -5.64
C GLY A 94 15.24 -5.69 -5.18
N GLU A 95 15.26 -4.51 -5.79
CA GLU A 95 14.21 -3.51 -5.57
C GLU A 95 12.94 -3.90 -6.33
N LEU A 96 11.79 -3.80 -5.66
CA LEU A 96 10.48 -3.90 -6.30
C LEU A 96 9.87 -2.50 -6.48
N ARG A 97 9.27 -2.27 -7.64
CA ARG A 97 8.46 -1.09 -7.94
C ARG A 97 7.03 -1.51 -8.23
N ALA A 98 6.08 -0.89 -7.54
CA ALA A 98 4.67 -1.12 -7.75
C ALA A 98 4.00 0.14 -8.30
N TYR A 99 3.26 -0.04 -9.38
CA TYR A 99 2.58 1.02 -10.13
C TYR A 99 1.08 0.82 -9.98
N GLY A 100 0.37 1.91 -9.65
CA GLY A 100 -1.08 1.91 -9.53
C GLY A 100 -1.72 2.91 -10.48
N ARG A 101 -2.90 2.58 -11.00
CA ARG A 101 -3.72 3.50 -11.79
C ARG A 101 -5.22 3.27 -11.56
N VAL A 102 -5.96 4.36 -11.44
CA VAL A 102 -7.42 4.35 -11.39
C VAL A 102 -7.98 4.10 -12.79
N LEU A 103 -8.77 3.03 -12.94
CA LEU A 103 -9.52 2.73 -14.15
C LEU A 103 -10.86 3.48 -14.19
N HIS A 104 -11.53 3.52 -13.04
CA HIS A 104 -12.82 4.18 -12.89
C HIS A 104 -13.00 4.66 -11.45
N ARG A 105 -13.73 5.76 -11.27
CA ARG A 105 -14.14 6.22 -9.95
C ARG A 105 -15.62 6.61 -9.95
N SER A 106 -16.28 6.32 -8.84
CA SER A 106 -17.58 6.88 -8.48
C SER A 106 -17.41 7.85 -7.30
N THR A 107 -18.53 8.35 -6.77
CA THR A 107 -18.53 9.18 -5.56
C THR A 107 -17.99 8.44 -4.33
N THR A 108 -18.16 7.12 -4.27
CA THR A 108 -17.85 6.32 -3.07
C THR A 108 -16.78 5.27 -3.28
N MET A 109 -16.44 4.94 -4.53
CA MET A 109 -15.53 3.85 -4.87
C MET A 109 -14.49 4.25 -5.92
N ALA A 110 -13.35 3.57 -5.90
CA ALA A 110 -12.35 3.56 -6.96
C ALA A 110 -12.05 2.13 -7.39
N TYR A 111 -11.92 1.93 -8.69
CA TYR A 111 -11.53 0.67 -9.30
C TYR A 111 -10.17 0.88 -9.94
N CYS A 112 -9.17 0.13 -9.47
CA CYS A 112 -7.78 0.36 -9.81
C CYS A 112 -7.15 -0.90 -10.40
N GLU A 113 -6.16 -0.70 -11.24
CA GLU A 113 -5.23 -1.75 -11.66
C GLU A 113 -3.80 -1.34 -11.39
N GLY A 114 -2.92 -2.34 -11.32
CA GLY A 114 -1.52 -2.09 -11.08
C GLY A 114 -0.66 -3.29 -11.40
N GLU A 115 0.65 -3.07 -11.33
CA GLU A 115 1.65 -4.09 -11.56
C GLU A 115 2.85 -3.88 -10.64
N VAL A 116 3.52 -4.98 -10.33
CA VAL A 116 4.79 -4.98 -9.60
C VAL A 116 5.88 -5.46 -10.54
N ARG A 117 7.00 -4.74 -10.58
CA ARG A 117 8.20 -5.08 -11.34
C ARG A 117 9.42 -5.12 -10.45
N ASP A 118 10.43 -5.88 -10.85
CA ASP A 118 11.74 -5.82 -10.20
C ASP A 118 12.65 -4.77 -10.86
N SER A 119 13.82 -4.55 -10.25
CA SER A 119 14.88 -3.65 -10.73
C SER A 119 15.39 -3.92 -12.15
N THR A 120 15.12 -5.10 -12.72
CA THR A 120 15.50 -5.45 -14.10
C THR A 120 14.34 -5.29 -15.08
N GLY A 121 13.16 -4.88 -14.60
CA GLY A 121 11.96 -4.65 -15.39
C GLY A 121 11.05 -5.88 -15.53
N ASN A 122 11.39 -7.00 -14.89
CA ASN A 122 10.60 -8.23 -14.96
C ASN A 122 9.21 -8.03 -14.37
N PHE A 123 8.22 -8.71 -14.95
CA PHE A 123 6.82 -8.58 -14.55
C PHE A 123 6.49 -9.55 -13.42
N VAL A 124 6.58 -9.07 -12.18
CA VAL A 124 6.46 -9.88 -10.96
C VAL A 124 5.00 -10.22 -10.69
N ALA A 125 4.11 -9.22 -10.73
CA ALA A 125 2.69 -9.41 -10.42
C ALA A 125 1.77 -8.40 -11.11
N LYS A 126 0.51 -8.79 -11.31
CA LYS A 126 -0.60 -7.91 -11.73
C LYS A 126 -1.63 -7.84 -10.62
N ALA A 127 -2.15 -6.65 -10.34
CA ALA A 127 -3.20 -6.42 -9.37
C ALA A 127 -4.41 -5.71 -9.97
N LEU A 128 -5.58 -6.06 -9.44
CA LEU A 128 -6.85 -5.36 -9.58
C LEU A 128 -7.41 -5.17 -8.18
N GLY A 129 -7.99 -4.01 -7.89
CA GLY A 129 -8.59 -3.79 -6.58
C GLY A 129 -9.66 -2.71 -6.57
N THR A 130 -10.57 -2.85 -5.61
CA THR A 130 -11.66 -1.92 -5.36
C THR A 130 -11.47 -1.26 -4.00
N PHE A 131 -11.59 0.07 -3.97
CA PHE A 131 -11.36 0.88 -2.78
C PHE A 131 -12.59 1.72 -2.46
N LYS A 132 -12.93 1.86 -1.18
CA LYS A 132 -13.99 2.75 -0.70
C LYS A 132 -13.39 4.03 -0.15
N TYR A 133 -13.90 5.18 -0.59
CA TYR A 133 -13.56 6.48 -0.01
C TYR A 133 -14.25 6.66 1.34
N MET A 134 -13.50 7.09 2.35
CA MET A 134 -14.02 7.33 3.70
C MET A 134 -13.43 8.61 4.31
N ARG A 135 -14.22 9.38 5.05
CA ARG A 135 -13.69 10.53 5.81
C ARG A 135 -12.94 10.04 7.05
N ARG A 136 -11.73 10.56 7.30
CA ARG A 136 -10.79 10.12 8.34
C ARG A 136 -11.36 10.12 9.78
N LEU A 137 -12.44 10.85 10.05
CA LEU A 137 -13.08 10.94 11.38
C LEU A 137 -13.77 9.64 11.84
N ALA A 138 -13.99 8.65 10.96
CA ALA A 138 -14.79 7.47 11.29
C ALA A 138 -14.03 6.28 11.92
N VAL A 139 -12.69 6.22 11.83
CA VAL A 139 -11.93 4.98 12.14
C VAL A 139 -11.00 5.11 13.36
N GLY A 140 -10.67 6.33 13.79
CA GLY A 140 -9.53 6.56 14.69
C GLY A 140 -9.78 6.48 16.20
N ARG A 141 -11.01 6.41 16.70
CA ARG A 141 -11.26 6.58 18.15
C ARG A 141 -11.35 5.29 18.97
N ASP A 142 -11.59 4.13 18.35
CA ASP A 142 -11.92 2.89 19.10
C ASP A 142 -10.97 1.69 18.89
N ILE A 143 -9.95 1.80 18.02
CA ILE A 143 -9.05 0.65 17.67
C ILE A 143 -7.83 0.52 18.62
N ALA A 144 -7.62 1.46 19.56
CA ALA A 144 -6.37 1.55 20.33
C ALA A 144 -6.11 0.39 21.32
N ARG A 145 -7.04 -0.55 21.52
CA ARG A 145 -6.84 -1.70 22.41
C ARG A 145 -7.02 -3.01 21.66
N MET A 146 -5.90 -3.64 21.32
CA MET A 146 -5.86 -5.00 20.78
C MET A 146 -6.37 -5.96 21.86
N ARG A 147 -7.61 -6.45 21.69
CA ARG A 147 -8.14 -7.51 22.55
C ARG A 147 -7.41 -8.81 22.25
N THR A 148 -6.98 -9.52 23.29
CA THR A 148 -6.28 -10.80 23.14
C THR A 148 -7.25 -11.95 23.28
N ARG A 149 -6.93 -13.14 22.75
CA ARG A 149 -7.76 -14.35 22.94
C ARG A 149 -7.93 -14.71 24.42
N THR A 150 -6.97 -14.31 25.26
CA THR A 150 -7.01 -14.47 26.71
C THR A 150 -7.91 -13.46 27.43
N ASP A 151 -8.51 -12.51 26.71
CA ASP A 151 -9.43 -11.55 27.33
C ASP A 151 -10.72 -12.27 27.77
N PRO A 152 -11.24 -12.04 28.99
CA PRO A 152 -12.38 -12.77 29.60
C PRO A 152 -13.73 -12.73 28.86
N GLY A 153 -13.82 -12.08 27.69
CA GLY A 153 -15.02 -11.99 26.86
C GLY A 153 -14.75 -12.23 25.36
N ALA A 154 -13.58 -12.77 25.00
CA ALA A 154 -13.29 -13.16 23.63
C ALA A 154 -14.10 -14.42 23.27
N GLN A 155 -14.88 -14.37 22.19
CA GLN A 155 -15.47 -15.58 21.63
C GLN A 155 -14.39 -16.37 20.87
N PRO A 156 -14.30 -17.70 21.03
CA PRO A 156 -13.39 -18.53 20.25
C PRO A 156 -13.68 -18.39 18.76
N GLY A 157 -12.64 -18.45 17.93
CA GLY A 157 -12.81 -18.40 16.47
C GLY A 157 -13.48 -19.68 15.93
N PRO A 158 -13.91 -19.69 14.66
CA PRO A 158 -14.55 -20.87 14.04
C PRO A 158 -13.65 -22.11 13.97
N SER A 159 -12.35 -21.95 14.23
CA SER A 159 -11.35 -23.02 14.33
C SER A 159 -11.04 -23.49 15.76
N ASP A 160 -11.69 -22.88 16.78
CA ASP A 160 -11.54 -23.22 18.20
C ASP A 160 -12.79 -23.96 18.75
N ALA A 161 -13.66 -24.50 17.88
CA ALA A 161 -14.86 -25.28 18.20
C ALA A 161 -14.67 -26.79 17.94
#